data_AF-A0A3L7VFH7-F1
#
_entry.id   AF-A0A3L7VFH7-F1
#
_cell.length_a   1.000
_cell.length_b   1.000
_cell.length_c   1.000
_cell.angle_alpha   90.00
_cell.angle_beta   90.00
_cell.angle_gamma   90.00
#
_symmetry.space_group_name_H-M   'P 1'
#
loop_
_entity.id
_entity.type
_entity.pdbx_description
1 polymer ?
#
loop_
_entity_poly.entity_id
_entity_poly.type
_entity_poly.pdbx_seq_one_letter_code
_entity_poly.pdbx_strand_id
1 'polypeptide(L)'
;MARDRNLSVWQAYVVVMSFVSLLCIGALCYTVFQSGTNYKTVEAAQTQARAADDKHREEVKKTQLLEMVLGAKPSSQAEFDQLTQSFSGNQEIAEIQKKYVADMGLLGPNVTDKNYRKLVETLMQTVRERNLQVDAQAKREEDLKVKYDATIKQETEAREAERKRANELAQQLEQTQVAYAQKEKERQEEITKIQTDRQRLAQQAETEKRAYLGEIDKLTKKRDDLARQNELLGKQLEEIKGEDFQYVQGKVTEVVDGGETVYLNLGRADGLRAGVRFSVLDDDTSKVADVEPKARIEVVEVNQQTDHLSRARVLPDRNPRTILRGDRIYSPAWQPGRKVSFGLVGKLDIDGDGKDDRETVKALIAQNGGEVSVDLRPDGRMEGNLNVNTRWLVIGDEFKILGGTLDAATEVMGKRRVELEQQAKSMGVSRINLDKLMGYLRGSNVEDVVPLGNATRASDFIRREAPPAPGKGRVSGLFQTPDGQAAPK
;
A
#
# COMPACT_ATOMS: atom_id res chain seq x y z
N MET A 1 204.71 96.37 -18.42
CA MET A 1 203.49 97.20 -18.40
C MET A 1 202.39 96.49 -19.19
N ALA A 2 201.17 96.47 -18.64
CA ALA A 2 199.89 96.05 -19.24
C ALA A 2 199.59 94.53 -19.40
N ARG A 3 199.14 93.83 -18.33
CA ARG A 3 198.43 92.53 -18.49
C ARG A 3 197.45 92.03 -17.40
N ASP A 4 196.99 92.81 -16.40
CA ASP A 4 196.21 92.23 -15.26
C ASP A 4 194.78 92.78 -14.97
N ARG A 5 194.09 93.48 -15.89
CA ARG A 5 192.73 94.01 -15.63
C ARG A 5 191.55 93.11 -16.02
N ASN A 6 191.75 91.97 -16.70
CA ASN A 6 190.65 91.17 -17.25
C ASN A 6 190.14 90.02 -16.34
N LEU A 7 190.86 89.65 -15.29
CA LEU A 7 190.50 88.47 -14.48
C LEU A 7 189.36 88.75 -13.47
N SER A 8 189.26 89.99 -12.96
CA SER A 8 188.27 90.37 -11.94
C SER A 8 186.84 90.51 -12.47
N VAL A 9 186.65 90.89 -13.74
CA VAL A 9 185.31 91.06 -14.33
C VAL A 9 184.63 89.71 -14.60
N TRP A 10 185.40 88.68 -14.96
CA TRP A 10 184.84 87.35 -15.23
C TRP A 10 184.33 86.65 -13.96
N GLN A 11 185.04 86.79 -12.84
CA GLN A 11 184.60 86.22 -11.57
C GLN A 11 183.27 86.82 -11.05
N ALA A 12 183.04 88.12 -11.27
CA ALA A 12 181.80 88.77 -10.85
C ALA A 12 180.57 88.26 -11.65
N TYR A 13 180.73 87.96 -12.95
CA TYR A 13 179.62 87.49 -13.79
C TYR A 13 179.12 86.09 -13.38
N VAL A 14 180.04 85.17 -13.06
CA VAL A 14 179.67 83.78 -12.70
C VAL A 14 178.84 83.72 -11.42
N VAL A 15 179.15 84.56 -10.42
CA VAL A 15 178.42 84.59 -9.14
C VAL A 15 177.00 85.13 -9.30
N VAL A 16 176.81 86.15 -10.15
CA VAL A 16 175.46 86.71 -10.37
C VAL A 16 174.56 85.71 -11.12
N MET A 17 175.10 85.01 -12.12
CA MET A 17 174.30 84.05 -12.89
C MET A 17 173.87 82.82 -12.06
N SER A 18 174.64 82.39 -11.06
CA SER A 18 174.24 81.27 -10.19
C SER A 18 173.06 81.64 -9.27
N PHE A 19 173.01 82.87 -8.77
CA PHE A 19 171.91 83.35 -7.93
C PHE A 19 170.58 83.45 -8.69
N VAL A 20 170.62 83.91 -9.95
CA VAL A 20 169.42 84.00 -10.80
C VAL A 20 168.85 82.61 -11.11
N SER A 21 169.72 81.63 -11.37
CA SER A 21 169.33 80.23 -11.60
C SER A 21 168.56 79.63 -10.41
N LEU A 22 169.07 79.83 -9.19
CA LEU A 22 168.45 79.32 -7.96
C LEU A 22 167.05 79.89 -7.70
N LEU A 23 166.84 81.19 -7.97
CA LEU A 23 165.53 81.83 -7.81
C LEU A 23 164.48 81.26 -8.78
N CYS A 24 164.86 80.99 -10.02
CA CYS A 24 163.95 80.43 -11.03
C CYS A 24 163.46 79.03 -10.64
N ILE A 25 164.32 78.19 -10.06
CA ILE A 25 163.93 76.83 -9.62
C ILE A 25 162.96 76.89 -8.44
N GLY A 26 163.19 77.81 -7.48
CA GLY A 26 162.30 77.99 -6.33
C GLY A 26 160.87 78.38 -6.72
N ALA A 27 160.70 79.26 -7.71
CA ALA A 27 159.37 79.68 -8.19
C ALA A 27 158.61 78.51 -8.86
N LEU A 28 159.31 77.67 -9.61
CA LEU A 28 158.71 76.49 -10.27
C LEU A 28 158.16 75.50 -9.23
N CYS A 29 158.93 75.19 -8.18
CA CYS A 29 158.48 74.28 -7.12
C CYS A 29 157.23 74.77 -6.38
N TYR A 30 157.09 76.08 -6.15
CA TYR A 30 155.91 76.64 -5.47
C TYR A 30 154.62 76.49 -6.30
N THR A 31 154.70 76.76 -7.61
CA THR A 31 153.53 76.66 -8.51
C THR A 31 152.99 75.22 -8.60
N VAL A 32 153.87 74.23 -8.62
CA VAL A 32 153.46 72.81 -8.66
C VAL A 32 152.75 72.41 -7.37
N PHE A 33 153.25 72.84 -6.19
CA PHE A 33 152.64 72.50 -4.92
C PHE A 33 151.22 73.09 -4.76
N GLN A 34 151.02 74.36 -5.15
CA GLN A 34 149.72 75.02 -5.03
C GLN A 34 148.64 74.43 -5.95
N SER A 35 149.05 73.91 -7.12
CA SER A 35 148.12 73.26 -8.05
C SER A 35 147.60 71.90 -7.57
N GLY A 36 148.34 71.19 -6.71
CA GLY A 36 147.95 69.88 -6.18
C GLY A 36 146.84 69.89 -5.12
N THR A 37 146.65 71.00 -4.39
CA THR A 37 145.67 71.06 -3.29
C THR A 37 144.24 71.34 -3.74
N ASN A 38 144.04 72.08 -4.83
CA ASN A 38 142.71 72.50 -5.30
C ASN A 38 141.92 71.40 -6.01
N TYR A 39 142.56 70.32 -6.46
CA TYR A 39 141.88 69.21 -7.16
C TYR A 39 141.09 68.30 -6.21
N LYS A 40 141.51 68.18 -4.94
CA LYS A 40 140.91 67.24 -3.97
C LYS A 40 139.59 67.73 -3.35
N THR A 41 139.29 69.03 -3.39
CA THR A 41 138.10 69.60 -2.73
C THR A 41 136.83 69.56 -3.60
N VAL A 42 136.96 69.59 -4.93
CA VAL A 42 135.82 69.57 -5.86
C VAL A 42 135.19 68.17 -5.97
N GLU A 43 135.99 67.12 -5.89
CA GLU A 43 135.52 65.72 -5.97
C GLU A 43 134.66 65.32 -4.75
N ALA A 44 134.95 65.86 -3.57
CA ALA A 44 134.19 65.63 -2.34
C ALA A 44 132.79 66.28 -2.35
N ALA A 45 132.65 67.46 -2.96
CA ALA A 45 131.35 68.14 -3.06
C ALA A 45 130.41 67.45 -4.07
N GLN A 46 130.96 66.97 -5.19
CA GLN A 46 130.18 66.28 -6.22
C GLN A 46 129.69 64.89 -5.75
N THR A 47 130.45 64.22 -4.89
CA THR A 47 130.02 62.95 -4.27
C THR A 47 128.90 63.13 -3.26
N GLN A 48 128.88 64.21 -2.46
CA GLN A 48 127.76 64.51 -1.55
C GLN A 48 126.46 64.86 -2.28
N ALA A 49 126.52 65.65 -3.36
CA ALA A 49 125.33 66.00 -4.14
C ALA A 49 124.68 64.75 -4.76
N ARG A 50 125.48 63.83 -5.32
CA ARG A 50 124.99 62.54 -5.84
C ARG A 50 124.35 61.69 -4.73
N ALA A 51 124.97 61.63 -3.56
CA ALA A 51 124.42 60.88 -2.43
C ALA A 51 123.08 61.45 -1.91
N ALA A 52 122.88 62.78 -1.98
CA ALA A 52 121.62 63.41 -1.59
C ALA A 52 120.51 63.17 -2.64
N ASP A 53 120.83 63.28 -3.93
CA ASP A 53 119.90 62.97 -5.02
C ASP A 53 119.46 61.51 -5.01
N ASP A 54 120.38 60.58 -4.72
CA ASP A 54 120.08 59.16 -4.60
C ASP A 54 119.10 58.88 -3.45
N LYS A 55 119.29 59.51 -2.27
CA LYS A 55 118.35 59.42 -1.15
C LYS A 55 116.98 60.00 -1.48
N HIS A 56 116.92 61.15 -2.15
CA HIS A 56 115.64 61.74 -2.54
C HIS A 56 114.89 60.84 -3.52
N ARG A 57 115.59 60.24 -4.50
CA ARG A 57 115.01 59.26 -5.43
C ARG A 57 114.49 58.01 -4.70
N GLU A 58 115.19 57.56 -3.67
CA GLU A 58 114.77 56.43 -2.84
C GLU A 58 113.48 56.75 -2.05
N GLU A 59 113.39 57.91 -1.39
CA GLU A 59 112.20 58.34 -0.66
C GLU A 59 110.98 58.56 -1.57
N VAL A 60 111.18 59.11 -2.78
CA VAL A 60 110.11 59.25 -3.77
C VAL A 60 109.56 57.89 -4.20
N LYS A 61 110.43 56.91 -4.45
CA LYS A 61 110.01 55.53 -4.76
C LYS A 61 109.29 54.88 -3.57
N LYS A 62 109.71 55.14 -2.34
CA LYS A 62 109.06 54.60 -1.13
C LYS A 62 107.66 55.17 -0.97
N THR A 63 107.52 56.47 -1.20
CA THR A 63 106.22 57.16 -1.17
C THR A 63 105.29 56.62 -2.26
N GLN A 64 105.80 56.41 -3.48
CA GLN A 64 105.03 55.80 -4.57
C GLN A 64 104.56 54.39 -4.24
N LEU A 65 105.40 53.56 -3.61
CA LEU A 65 105.02 52.21 -3.17
C LEU A 65 103.89 52.27 -2.14
N LEU A 66 104.00 53.16 -1.15
CA LEU A 66 102.97 53.35 -0.12
C LEU A 66 101.66 53.86 -0.72
N GLU A 67 101.71 54.81 -1.65
CA GLU A 67 100.54 55.31 -2.37
C GLU A 67 99.83 54.20 -3.15
N MET A 68 100.56 53.29 -3.77
CA MET A 68 100.04 52.14 -4.50
C MET A 68 99.41 51.09 -3.55
N VAL A 69 100.10 50.75 -2.45
CA VAL A 69 99.60 49.82 -1.41
C VAL A 69 98.30 50.32 -0.76
N LEU A 70 98.24 51.62 -0.45
CA LEU A 70 97.07 52.26 0.14
C LEU A 70 95.96 52.58 -0.87
N GLY A 71 96.27 52.56 -2.17
CA GLY A 71 95.33 52.87 -3.25
C GLY A 71 95.10 54.36 -3.51
N ALA A 72 96.07 55.21 -3.15
CA ALA A 72 96.11 56.63 -3.52
C ALA A 72 96.51 56.84 -4.99
N LYS A 73 97.20 55.86 -5.62
CA LYS A 73 97.45 55.81 -7.06
C LYS A 73 97.02 54.48 -7.66
N PRO A 74 96.38 54.49 -8.84
CA PRO A 74 96.15 53.28 -9.61
C PRO A 74 97.49 52.84 -10.21
N SER A 75 97.78 51.55 -10.11
CA SER A 75 99.04 51.03 -10.61
C SER A 75 99.00 49.53 -10.81
N SER A 76 99.72 49.06 -11.84
CA SER A 76 99.70 47.65 -12.23
C SER A 76 100.57 46.78 -11.32
N GLN A 77 100.29 45.47 -11.29
CA GLN A 77 101.15 44.49 -10.59
C GLN A 77 102.60 44.57 -11.09
N ALA A 78 102.81 44.82 -12.38
CA ALA A 78 104.14 44.96 -12.97
C ALA A 78 104.88 46.20 -12.44
N GLU A 79 104.18 47.32 -12.24
CA GLU A 79 104.75 48.53 -11.65
C GLU A 79 105.07 48.32 -10.16
N PHE A 80 104.22 47.59 -9.44
CA PHE A 80 104.46 47.19 -8.04
C PHE A 80 105.71 46.33 -7.92
N ASP A 81 105.84 45.30 -8.76
CA ASP A 81 106.98 44.39 -8.75
C ASP A 81 108.28 45.14 -9.12
N GLN A 82 108.23 46.06 -10.09
CA GLN A 82 109.36 46.90 -10.49
C GLN A 82 109.80 47.85 -9.36
N LEU A 83 108.87 48.52 -8.70
CA LEU A 83 109.20 49.40 -7.57
C LEU A 83 109.79 48.60 -6.41
N THR A 84 109.24 47.40 -6.15
CA THR A 84 109.67 46.59 -5.01
C THR A 84 111.07 46.01 -5.20
N GLN A 85 111.46 45.64 -6.43
CA GLN A 85 112.83 45.23 -6.73
C GLN A 85 113.88 46.29 -6.35
N SER A 86 113.52 47.57 -6.43
CA SER A 86 114.41 48.68 -6.07
C SER A 86 114.69 48.79 -4.57
N PHE A 87 113.97 48.04 -3.72
CA PHE A 87 114.10 48.02 -2.26
C PHE A 87 114.54 46.65 -1.70
N SER A 88 115.13 45.78 -2.52
CA SER A 88 115.52 44.40 -2.16
C SER A 88 116.49 44.25 -0.97
N GLY A 89 117.06 45.35 -0.47
CA GLY A 89 117.88 45.38 0.76
C GLY A 89 117.19 45.94 2.01
N ASN A 90 115.93 46.39 1.93
CA ASN A 90 115.20 47.00 3.04
C ASN A 90 114.20 46.02 3.67
N GLN A 91 114.47 45.61 4.92
CA GLN A 91 113.66 44.60 5.62
C GLN A 91 112.21 45.05 5.89
N GLU A 92 111.98 46.33 6.20
CA GLU A 92 110.64 46.84 6.51
C GLU A 92 109.72 46.79 5.27
N ILE A 93 110.27 47.14 4.11
CA ILE A 93 109.52 47.14 2.84
C ILE A 93 109.21 45.70 2.40
N ALA A 94 110.14 44.76 2.63
CA ALA A 94 109.92 43.35 2.34
C ALA A 94 108.78 42.76 3.20
N GLU A 95 108.67 43.15 4.47
CA GLU A 95 107.55 42.74 5.33
C GLU A 95 106.20 43.32 4.86
N ILE A 96 106.18 44.60 4.47
CA ILE A 96 104.98 45.25 3.92
C ILE A 96 104.53 44.55 2.64
N GLN A 97 105.47 44.23 1.74
CA GLN A 97 105.18 43.50 0.51
C GLN A 97 104.57 42.13 0.81
N LYS A 98 105.16 41.37 1.73
CA LYS A 98 104.68 40.02 2.08
C LYS A 98 103.25 40.07 2.63
N LYS A 99 102.95 41.03 3.52
CA LYS A 99 101.60 41.22 4.06
C LYS A 99 100.62 41.66 2.98
N TYR A 100 101.03 42.62 2.15
CA TYR A 100 100.21 43.10 1.04
C TYR A 100 99.82 41.98 0.07
N VAL A 101 100.77 41.15 -0.37
CA VAL A 101 100.47 40.01 -1.27
C VAL A 101 99.52 39.00 -0.62
N ALA A 102 99.71 38.71 0.67
CA ALA A 102 98.82 37.81 1.42
C ALA A 102 97.39 38.39 1.53
N ASP A 103 97.27 39.65 1.91
CA ASP A 103 95.98 40.34 2.08
C ASP A 103 95.26 40.53 0.74
N MET A 104 95.98 40.83 -0.33
CA MET A 104 95.41 40.93 -1.68
C MET A 104 95.01 39.57 -2.26
N GLY A 105 95.53 38.47 -1.71
CA GLY A 105 95.04 37.11 -2.01
C GLY A 105 93.62 36.84 -1.52
N LEU A 106 93.10 37.66 -0.59
CA LEU A 106 91.71 37.58 -0.12
C LEU A 106 90.72 38.20 -1.11
N LEU A 107 91.20 39.03 -2.05
CA LEU A 107 90.38 39.55 -3.15
C LEU A 107 90.16 38.44 -4.18
N GLY A 108 88.96 38.41 -4.77
CA GLY A 108 88.66 37.45 -5.83
C GLY A 108 89.59 37.60 -7.05
N PRO A 109 89.78 36.55 -7.86
CA PRO A 109 90.72 36.53 -8.98
C PRO A 109 90.45 37.61 -10.06
N ASN A 110 89.25 38.19 -10.06
CA ASN A 110 88.79 39.17 -11.04
C ASN A 110 89.01 40.63 -10.62
N VAL A 111 89.63 40.88 -9.45
CA VAL A 111 89.91 42.25 -8.99
C VAL A 111 91.26 42.71 -9.52
N THR A 112 91.24 43.63 -10.49
CA THR A 112 92.43 44.20 -11.13
C THR A 112 93.13 45.24 -10.26
N ASP A 113 92.35 46.02 -9.52
CA ASP A 113 92.86 47.10 -8.66
C ASP A 113 93.08 46.55 -7.25
N LYS A 114 94.21 45.88 -7.06
CA LYS A 114 94.63 45.37 -5.76
C LYS A 114 95.18 46.54 -4.96
N ASN A 115 94.52 46.88 -3.86
CA ASN A 115 94.98 47.82 -2.82
C ASN A 115 94.14 47.64 -1.56
N TYR A 116 94.61 48.16 -0.42
CA TYR A 116 93.91 48.01 0.86
C TYR A 116 92.52 48.67 0.88
N ARG A 117 92.31 49.78 0.16
CA ARG A 117 90.99 50.44 0.07
C ARG A 117 89.96 49.52 -0.58
N LYS A 118 90.33 48.85 -1.69
CA LYS A 118 89.44 47.93 -2.41
C LYS A 118 89.14 46.68 -1.60
N LEU A 119 90.12 46.17 -0.85
CA LEU A 119 89.93 45.06 0.08
C LEU A 119 88.85 45.38 1.14
N VAL A 120 88.97 46.54 1.80
CA VAL A 120 88.02 46.96 2.83
C VAL A 120 86.62 47.17 2.26
N GLU A 121 86.50 47.80 1.08
CA GLU A 121 85.20 47.99 0.40
C GLU A 121 84.54 46.64 0.08
N THR A 122 85.29 45.71 -0.50
CA THR A 122 84.78 44.38 -0.90
C THR A 122 84.37 43.57 0.33
N LEU A 123 85.17 43.60 1.40
CA LEU A 123 84.84 42.94 2.66
C LEU A 123 83.59 43.54 3.30
N MET A 124 83.46 44.87 3.35
CA MET A 124 82.25 45.52 3.89
C MET A 124 80.99 45.16 3.08
N GLN A 125 81.08 45.14 1.76
CA GLN A 125 79.97 44.72 0.90
C GLN A 125 79.59 43.24 1.15
N THR A 126 80.59 42.36 1.19
CA THR A 126 80.38 40.92 1.44
C THR A 126 79.75 40.68 2.81
N VAL A 127 80.22 41.38 3.86
CA VAL A 127 79.64 41.30 5.21
C VAL A 127 78.20 41.79 5.21
N ARG A 128 77.89 42.89 4.52
CA ARG A 128 76.52 43.40 4.41
C ARG A 128 75.60 42.41 3.70
N GLU A 129 76.04 41.85 2.58
CA GLU A 129 75.27 40.85 1.82
C GLU A 129 75.05 39.57 2.63
N ARG A 130 76.08 39.10 3.34
CA ARG A 130 75.97 37.95 4.24
C ARG A 130 75.01 38.20 5.40
N ASN A 131 75.06 39.37 6.03
CA ASN A 131 74.13 39.73 7.10
C ASN A 131 72.68 39.75 6.58
N LEU A 132 72.43 40.34 5.42
CA LEU A 132 71.10 40.32 4.78
C LEU A 132 70.65 38.89 4.45
N GLN A 133 71.56 38.01 4.01
CA GLN A 133 71.26 36.61 3.73
C GLN A 133 70.92 35.83 5.00
N VAL A 134 71.66 36.04 6.09
CA VAL A 134 71.41 35.40 7.39
C VAL A 134 70.05 35.85 7.94
N ASP A 135 69.73 37.15 7.88
CA ASP A 135 68.41 37.65 8.30
C ASP A 135 67.29 37.05 7.45
N ALA A 136 67.48 36.96 6.14
CA ALA A 136 66.51 36.34 5.24
C ALA A 136 66.34 34.83 5.50
N GLN A 137 67.42 34.12 5.85
CA GLN A 137 67.37 32.70 6.23
C GLN A 137 66.67 32.51 7.57
N ALA A 138 66.98 33.32 8.58
CA ALA A 138 66.32 33.29 9.88
C ALA A 138 64.80 33.48 9.73
N LYS A 139 64.36 34.45 8.92
CA LYS A 139 62.93 34.65 8.62
C LYS A 139 62.31 33.44 7.90
N ARG A 140 63.01 32.83 6.93
CA ARG A 140 62.51 31.63 6.26
C ARG A 140 62.38 30.44 7.21
N GLU A 141 63.32 30.26 8.13
CA GLU A 141 63.24 29.21 9.15
C GLU A 141 62.07 29.43 10.10
N GLU A 142 61.83 30.67 10.52
CA GLU A 142 60.67 31.03 11.35
C GLU A 142 59.36 30.77 10.61
N ASP A 143 59.22 31.25 9.36
CA ASP A 143 58.05 30.99 8.51
C ASP A 143 57.84 29.49 8.28
N LEU A 144 58.91 28.71 8.10
CA LEU A 144 58.85 27.27 7.90
C LEU A 144 58.38 26.56 9.18
N LYS A 145 58.86 26.97 10.35
CA LYS A 145 58.41 26.44 11.65
C LYS A 145 56.93 26.72 11.87
N VAL A 146 56.48 27.96 11.64
CA VAL A 146 55.07 28.33 11.77
C VAL A 146 54.19 27.51 10.83
N LYS A 147 54.61 27.31 9.57
CA LYS A 147 53.88 26.46 8.62
C LYS A 147 53.84 25.01 9.07
N TYR A 148 54.97 24.47 9.54
CA TYR A 148 55.05 23.09 10.00
C TYR A 148 54.17 22.85 11.22
N ASP A 149 54.17 23.74 12.20
CA ASP A 149 53.32 23.67 13.39
C ASP A 149 51.83 23.78 13.02
N ALA A 150 51.49 24.67 12.08
CA ALA A 150 50.13 24.78 11.55
C ALA A 150 49.68 23.49 10.84
N THR A 151 50.55 22.88 10.01
CA THR A 151 50.26 21.61 9.34
C THR A 151 50.12 20.46 10.33
N ILE A 152 51.01 20.36 11.33
CA ILE A 152 50.90 19.35 12.39
C ILE A 152 49.57 19.50 13.11
N LYS A 153 49.22 20.72 13.52
CA LYS A 153 47.97 20.97 14.23
C LYS A 153 46.74 20.58 13.40
N GLN A 154 46.74 20.92 12.12
CA GLN A 154 45.66 20.55 11.20
C GLN A 154 45.55 19.03 11.04
N GLU A 155 46.67 18.33 10.86
CA GLU A 155 46.72 16.88 10.73
C GLU A 155 46.29 16.17 12.03
N THR A 156 46.69 16.66 13.21
CA THR A 156 46.27 16.08 14.49
C THR A 156 44.78 16.28 14.72
N GLU A 157 44.24 17.47 14.45
CA GLU A 157 42.80 17.74 14.55
C GLU A 157 42.00 16.88 13.56
N ALA A 158 42.48 16.71 12.32
CA ALA A 158 41.86 15.83 11.32
C ALA A 158 41.85 14.37 11.77
N ARG A 159 42.98 13.84 12.26
CA ARG A 159 43.07 12.46 12.76
C ARG A 159 42.19 12.22 13.99
N GLU A 160 42.11 13.18 14.90
CA GLU A 160 41.21 13.07 16.05
C GLU A 160 39.74 13.07 15.63
N ALA A 161 39.36 13.91 14.67
CA ALA A 161 38.01 13.94 14.12
C ALA A 161 37.65 12.63 13.40
N GLU A 162 38.57 12.07 12.61
CA GLU A 162 38.40 10.77 11.97
C GLU A 162 38.27 9.65 13.00
N ARG A 163 39.11 9.64 14.05
CA ARG A 163 39.04 8.64 15.12
C ARG A 163 37.71 8.72 15.90
N LYS A 164 37.21 9.94 16.16
CA LYS A 164 35.89 10.13 16.78
C LYS A 164 34.78 9.57 15.89
N ARG A 165 34.77 9.92 14.60
CA ARG A 165 33.79 9.38 13.64
C ARG A 165 33.87 7.87 13.50
N ALA A 166 35.07 7.29 13.47
CA ALA A 166 35.27 5.85 13.41
C ALA A 166 34.71 5.14 14.65
N ASN A 167 34.93 5.70 15.84
CA ASN A 167 34.38 5.17 17.08
C ASN A 167 32.84 5.29 17.14
N GLU A 168 32.29 6.44 16.75
CA GLU A 168 30.84 6.65 16.67
C GLU A 168 30.18 5.66 15.69
N LEU A 169 30.79 5.47 14.51
CA LEU A 169 30.31 4.52 13.52
C LEU A 169 30.41 3.07 14.03
N ALA A 170 31.50 2.72 14.72
CA ALA A 170 31.65 1.40 15.33
C ALA A 170 30.57 1.13 16.39
N GLN A 171 30.28 2.11 17.25
CA GLN A 171 29.20 2.02 18.24
C GLN A 171 27.83 1.90 17.59
N GLN A 172 27.54 2.68 16.55
CA GLN A 172 26.29 2.59 15.81
C GLN A 172 26.12 1.22 15.13
N LEU A 173 27.21 0.69 14.56
CA LEU A 173 27.21 -0.62 13.92
C LEU A 173 26.94 -1.74 14.95
N GLU A 174 27.58 -1.68 16.11
CA GLU A 174 27.35 -2.62 17.21
C GLU A 174 25.90 -2.55 17.73
N GLN A 175 25.38 -1.34 17.99
CA GLN A 175 24.00 -1.13 18.40
C GLN A 175 23.01 -1.65 17.35
N THR A 176 23.29 -1.43 16.07
CA THR A 176 22.45 -1.90 14.96
C THR A 176 22.47 -3.42 14.88
N GLN A 177 23.63 -4.07 15.05
CA GLN A 177 23.74 -5.53 15.06
C GLN A 177 22.97 -6.15 16.23
N VAL A 178 23.08 -5.58 17.43
CA VAL A 178 22.32 -6.05 18.61
C VAL A 178 20.82 -5.87 18.38
N ALA A 179 20.38 -4.71 17.89
CA ALA A 179 18.97 -4.44 17.59
C ALA A 179 18.43 -5.38 16.50
N TYR A 180 19.23 -5.68 15.48
CA TYR A 180 18.86 -6.62 14.43
C TYR A 180 18.75 -8.05 14.95
N ALA A 181 19.73 -8.50 15.75
CA ALA A 181 19.71 -9.81 16.37
C ALA A 181 18.50 -9.99 17.30
N GLN A 182 18.12 -8.93 18.03
CA GLN A 182 16.94 -8.94 18.89
C GLN A 182 15.64 -9.02 18.07
N LYS A 183 15.51 -8.20 17.01
CA LYS A 183 14.37 -8.28 16.09
C LYS A 183 14.25 -9.65 15.41
N GLU A 184 15.37 -10.28 15.09
CA GLU A 184 15.36 -11.61 14.47
C GLU A 184 14.87 -12.68 15.45
N LYS A 185 15.28 -12.59 16.74
CA LYS A 185 14.74 -13.46 17.80
C LYS A 185 13.24 -13.26 17.99
N GLU A 186 12.78 -12.02 18.10
CA GLU A 186 11.36 -11.68 18.24
C GLU A 186 10.54 -12.21 17.07
N ARG A 187 11.03 -12.02 15.83
CA ARG A 187 10.39 -12.56 14.63
C ARG A 187 10.35 -14.09 14.66
N GLN A 188 11.42 -14.75 15.08
CA GLN A 188 11.48 -16.21 15.14
C GLN A 188 10.53 -16.79 16.20
N GLU A 189 10.40 -16.12 17.35
CA GLU A 189 9.43 -16.46 18.38
C GLU A 189 7.99 -16.28 17.88
N GLU A 190 7.72 -15.18 17.17
CA GLU A 190 6.41 -14.91 16.56
C GLU A 190 6.06 -15.94 15.49
N ILE A 191 6.99 -16.28 14.60
CA ILE A 191 6.82 -17.33 13.59
C ILE A 191 6.49 -18.67 14.28
N THR A 192 7.22 -19.00 15.35
CA THR A 192 7.01 -20.24 16.09
C THR A 192 5.63 -20.25 16.77
N LYS A 193 5.22 -19.15 17.41
CA LYS A 193 3.86 -18.99 17.97
C LYS A 193 2.80 -19.18 16.89
N ILE A 194 2.92 -18.49 15.76
CA ILE A 194 1.98 -18.61 14.64
C ILE A 194 1.90 -20.05 14.13
N GLN A 195 3.03 -20.75 14.01
CA GLN A 195 3.04 -22.16 13.59
C GLN A 195 2.34 -23.07 14.60
N THR A 196 2.60 -22.89 15.90
CA THR A 196 1.94 -23.67 16.96
C THR A 196 0.44 -23.40 17.01
N ASP A 197 0.01 -22.15 16.88
CA ASP A 197 -1.42 -21.80 16.84
C ASP A 197 -2.09 -22.35 15.59
N ARG A 198 -1.43 -22.30 14.43
CA ARG A 198 -1.95 -22.94 13.21
C ARG A 198 -2.11 -24.44 13.35
N GLN A 199 -1.14 -25.12 13.97
CA GLN A 199 -1.26 -26.56 14.23
C GLN A 199 -2.40 -26.87 15.21
N ARG A 200 -2.53 -26.08 16.30
CA ARG A 200 -3.62 -26.22 17.27
C ARG A 200 -4.99 -26.00 16.63
N LEU A 201 -5.14 -24.92 15.84
CA LEU A 201 -6.38 -24.63 15.11
C LEU A 201 -6.70 -25.72 14.09
N ALA A 202 -5.71 -26.24 13.36
CA ALA A 202 -5.92 -27.32 12.41
C ALA A 202 -6.37 -28.62 13.12
N GLN A 203 -5.76 -28.94 14.27
CA GLN A 203 -6.19 -30.09 15.08
C GLN A 203 -7.61 -29.91 15.63
N GLN A 204 -7.94 -28.72 16.16
CA GLN A 204 -9.28 -28.40 16.64
C GLN A 204 -10.31 -28.55 15.51
N ALA A 205 -10.05 -27.95 14.34
CA ALA A 205 -10.93 -28.06 13.18
C ALA A 205 -11.12 -29.51 12.72
N GLU A 206 -10.07 -30.33 12.73
CA GLU A 206 -10.17 -31.76 12.38
C GLU A 206 -10.98 -32.54 13.43
N THR A 207 -10.82 -32.26 14.72
CA THR A 207 -11.60 -32.90 15.79
C THR A 207 -13.08 -32.52 15.72
N GLU A 208 -13.39 -31.24 15.50
CA GLU A 208 -14.77 -30.75 15.32
C GLU A 208 -15.40 -31.35 14.06
N LYS A 209 -14.67 -31.36 12.94
CA LYS A 209 -15.14 -32.00 11.70
C LYS A 209 -15.50 -33.46 11.92
N ARG A 210 -14.68 -34.23 12.64
CA ARG A 210 -15.00 -35.63 12.97
C ARG A 210 -16.23 -35.75 13.86
N ALA A 211 -16.39 -34.85 14.84
CA ALA A 211 -17.57 -34.83 15.70
C ALA A 211 -18.85 -34.57 14.88
N TYR A 212 -18.84 -33.56 14.01
CA TYR A 212 -19.98 -33.24 13.14
C TYR A 212 -20.30 -34.36 12.16
N LEU A 213 -19.28 -35.00 11.55
CA LEU A 213 -19.52 -36.15 10.67
C LEU A 213 -20.17 -37.32 11.43
N GLY A 214 -19.74 -37.58 12.67
CA GLY A 214 -20.36 -38.59 13.52
C GLY A 214 -21.81 -38.25 13.90
N GLU A 215 -22.12 -36.97 14.10
CA GLU A 215 -23.49 -36.51 14.38
C GLU A 215 -24.39 -36.59 13.15
N ILE A 216 -23.88 -36.22 11.97
CA ILE A 216 -24.57 -36.37 10.69
C ILE A 216 -24.92 -37.84 10.43
N ASP A 217 -24.00 -38.77 10.68
CA ASP A 217 -24.27 -40.21 10.52
C ASP A 217 -25.38 -40.70 11.46
N LYS A 218 -25.36 -40.27 12.74
CA LYS A 218 -26.42 -40.58 13.72
C LYS A 218 -27.78 -40.03 13.29
N LEU A 219 -27.83 -38.78 12.86
CA LEU A 219 -29.07 -38.14 12.40
C LEU A 219 -29.60 -38.78 11.13
N THR A 220 -28.72 -39.18 10.20
CA THR A 220 -29.09 -39.87 8.97
C THR A 220 -29.71 -41.23 9.28
N LYS A 221 -29.09 -42.02 10.16
CA LYS A 221 -29.65 -43.30 10.62
C LYS A 221 -31.03 -43.11 11.26
N LYS A 222 -31.16 -42.13 12.15
CA LYS A 222 -32.43 -41.82 12.81
C LYS A 222 -33.51 -41.40 11.81
N ARG A 223 -33.16 -40.60 10.80
CA ARG A 223 -34.07 -40.23 9.70
C ARG A 223 -34.54 -41.48 8.94
N ASP A 224 -33.63 -42.38 8.60
CA ASP A 224 -33.95 -43.58 7.83
C ASP A 224 -34.85 -44.54 8.62
N ASP A 225 -34.58 -44.69 9.93
CA ASP A 225 -35.41 -45.48 10.82
C ASP A 225 -36.82 -44.88 10.93
N LEU A 226 -36.94 -43.57 11.09
CA LEU A 226 -38.23 -42.88 11.11
C LEU A 226 -38.96 -42.99 9.77
N ALA A 227 -38.26 -42.90 8.64
CA ALA A 227 -38.86 -43.07 7.32
C ALA A 227 -39.43 -44.48 7.14
N ARG A 228 -38.69 -45.53 7.56
CA ARG A 228 -39.17 -46.91 7.55
C ARG A 228 -40.37 -47.12 8.47
N GLN A 229 -40.34 -46.54 9.66
CA GLN A 229 -41.48 -46.59 10.59
C GLN A 229 -42.72 -45.92 10.00
N ASN A 230 -42.56 -44.75 9.39
CA ASN A 230 -43.66 -44.05 8.72
C ASN A 230 -44.18 -44.82 7.50
N GLU A 231 -43.32 -45.48 6.73
CA GLU A 231 -43.76 -46.34 5.62
C GLU A 231 -44.55 -47.55 6.14
N LEU A 232 -44.07 -48.20 7.20
CA LEU A 232 -44.76 -49.32 7.83
C LEU A 232 -46.11 -48.90 8.41
N LEU A 233 -46.12 -47.80 9.16
CA LEU A 233 -47.33 -47.19 9.70
C LEU A 233 -48.27 -46.80 8.57
N GLY A 234 -47.77 -46.23 7.47
CA GLY A 234 -48.55 -45.89 6.28
C GLY A 234 -49.21 -47.13 5.65
N LYS A 235 -48.48 -48.23 5.50
CA LYS A 235 -49.03 -49.52 5.02
C LYS A 235 -50.07 -50.10 5.98
N GLN A 236 -49.80 -50.07 7.28
CA GLN A 236 -50.78 -50.48 8.29
C GLN A 236 -52.01 -49.58 8.28
N LEU A 237 -51.82 -48.27 8.07
CA LEU A 237 -52.91 -47.33 7.93
C LEU A 237 -53.71 -47.61 6.67
N GLU A 238 -53.07 -47.97 5.55
CA GLU A 238 -53.72 -48.35 4.29
C GLU A 238 -54.43 -49.70 4.42
N GLU A 239 -53.89 -50.64 5.19
CA GLU A 239 -54.54 -51.93 5.48
C GLU A 239 -55.74 -51.76 6.43
N ILE A 240 -55.64 -50.89 7.44
CA ILE A 240 -56.73 -50.58 8.38
C ILE A 240 -57.78 -49.66 7.72
N LYS A 241 -57.37 -48.69 6.90
CA LYS A 241 -58.25 -47.75 6.20
C LYS A 241 -58.67 -48.23 4.82
N GLY A 242 -58.21 -49.40 4.37
CA GLY A 242 -58.34 -49.89 3.00
C GLY A 242 -59.71 -49.60 2.44
N GLU A 243 -59.74 -48.75 1.40
CA GLU A 243 -60.81 -48.21 0.52
C GLU A 243 -62.27 -48.03 1.02
N ASP A 244 -62.65 -48.55 2.18
CA ASP A 244 -64.02 -48.87 2.58
C ASP A 244 -64.51 -48.11 3.84
N PHE A 245 -63.61 -47.53 4.64
CA PHE A 245 -63.98 -46.79 5.85
C PHE A 245 -64.26 -45.31 5.56
N GLN A 246 -65.30 -45.06 4.79
CA GLN A 246 -65.94 -43.75 4.73
C GLN A 246 -67.04 -43.70 5.80
N TYR A 247 -66.86 -42.84 6.80
CA TYR A 247 -67.83 -42.67 7.86
C TYR A 247 -69.02 -41.86 7.35
N VAL A 248 -70.21 -42.41 7.55
CA VAL A 248 -71.45 -41.67 7.51
C VAL A 248 -71.38 -40.47 8.43
N GLN A 249 -71.86 -39.32 7.97
CA GLN A 249 -71.69 -38.06 8.71
C GLN A 249 -72.93 -37.71 9.51
N GLY A 250 -74.10 -38.16 9.06
CA GLY A 250 -75.37 -37.95 9.73
C GLY A 250 -76.46 -38.85 9.16
N LYS A 251 -77.70 -38.53 9.49
CA LYS A 251 -78.92 -39.21 9.07
C LYS A 251 -80.08 -38.24 8.85
N VAL A 252 -81.02 -38.66 8.02
CA VAL A 252 -82.31 -38.00 7.82
C VAL A 252 -83.19 -38.27 9.03
N THR A 253 -83.61 -37.20 9.73
CA THR A 253 -84.49 -37.30 10.90
C THR A 253 -85.97 -37.29 10.52
N GLU A 254 -86.33 -36.62 9.44
CA GLU A 254 -87.70 -36.44 8.99
C GLU A 254 -87.74 -36.13 7.49
N VAL A 255 -88.81 -36.58 6.82
CA VAL A 255 -89.06 -36.37 5.40
C VAL A 255 -90.44 -35.72 5.27
N VAL A 256 -90.51 -34.59 4.58
CA VAL A 256 -91.71 -33.76 4.44
C VAL A 256 -91.97 -33.49 2.96
N ASP A 257 -93.16 -33.00 2.62
CA ASP A 257 -93.53 -32.57 1.28
C ASP A 257 -93.35 -33.68 0.22
N GLY A 258 -93.76 -34.91 0.55
CA GLY A 258 -93.63 -36.05 -0.36
C GLY A 258 -92.19 -36.44 -0.71
N GLY A 259 -91.20 -36.00 0.06
CA GLY A 259 -89.78 -36.27 -0.18
C GLY A 259 -89.06 -35.19 -0.97
N GLU A 260 -89.59 -33.96 -1.02
CA GLU A 260 -88.88 -32.80 -1.57
C GLU A 260 -88.05 -32.06 -0.51
N THR A 261 -88.46 -32.13 0.76
CA THR A 261 -87.76 -31.50 1.90
C THR A 261 -87.40 -32.55 2.94
N VAL A 262 -86.16 -32.51 3.43
CA VAL A 262 -85.68 -33.40 4.50
C VAL A 262 -85.04 -32.62 5.63
N TYR A 263 -85.17 -33.14 6.85
CA TYR A 263 -84.46 -32.63 8.02
C TYR A 263 -83.31 -33.56 8.39
N LEU A 264 -82.18 -32.97 8.78
CA LEU A 264 -80.94 -33.67 9.07
C LEU A 264 -80.56 -33.48 10.54
N ASN A 265 -79.93 -34.48 11.13
CA ASN A 265 -79.39 -34.40 12.50
C ASN A 265 -78.04 -33.66 12.59
N LEU A 266 -77.81 -32.70 11.69
CA LEU A 266 -76.60 -31.90 11.59
C LEU A 266 -76.98 -30.43 11.61
N GLY A 267 -76.21 -29.62 12.34
CA GLY A 267 -76.53 -28.20 12.51
C GLY A 267 -75.30 -27.33 12.75
N ARG A 268 -75.52 -26.18 13.40
CA ARG A 268 -74.49 -25.17 13.63
C ARG A 268 -73.34 -25.70 14.48
N ALA A 269 -73.63 -26.50 15.52
CA ALA A 269 -72.59 -27.03 16.41
C ALA A 269 -71.64 -27.99 15.68
N ASP A 270 -72.11 -28.62 14.59
CA ASP A 270 -71.30 -29.49 13.74
C ASP A 270 -70.47 -28.71 12.70
N GLY A 271 -70.67 -27.39 12.60
CA GLY A 271 -70.04 -26.54 11.60
C GLY A 271 -70.71 -26.60 10.22
N LEU A 272 -71.97 -27.04 10.16
CA LEU A 272 -72.74 -27.09 8.92
C LEU A 272 -73.13 -25.67 8.45
N ARG A 273 -73.16 -25.46 7.13
CA ARG A 273 -73.57 -24.21 6.49
C ARG A 273 -74.60 -24.49 5.41
N ALA A 274 -75.39 -23.48 5.06
CA ALA A 274 -76.24 -23.54 3.88
C ALA A 274 -75.39 -23.68 2.61
N GLY A 275 -75.90 -24.39 1.61
CA GLY A 275 -75.25 -24.70 0.33
C GLY A 275 -74.42 -25.98 0.31
N VAL A 276 -74.18 -26.62 1.47
CA VAL A 276 -73.47 -27.91 1.51
C VAL A 276 -74.38 -29.01 0.96
N ARG A 277 -73.84 -29.83 0.05
CA ARG A 277 -74.55 -30.96 -0.55
C ARG A 277 -74.13 -32.27 0.08
N PHE A 278 -75.11 -33.17 0.23
CA PHE A 278 -74.92 -34.54 0.69
C PHE A 278 -75.58 -35.52 -0.27
N SER A 279 -75.00 -36.70 -0.36
CA SER A 279 -75.63 -37.87 -0.95
C SER A 279 -76.36 -38.64 0.15
N VAL A 280 -77.60 -39.03 -0.13
CA VAL A 280 -78.44 -39.86 0.72
C VAL A 280 -78.19 -41.33 0.38
N LEU A 281 -77.90 -42.12 1.40
CA LEU A 281 -77.58 -43.54 1.35
C LEU A 281 -78.62 -44.32 2.15
N ASP A 282 -78.66 -45.63 1.96
CA ASP A 282 -79.56 -46.50 2.71
C ASP A 282 -79.16 -46.60 4.20
N ASP A 283 -80.11 -47.01 5.04
CA ASP A 283 -79.91 -47.06 6.50
C ASP A 283 -78.94 -48.17 6.94
N ASP A 284 -78.83 -49.24 6.15
CA ASP A 284 -77.95 -50.39 6.31
C ASP A 284 -76.52 -50.15 5.76
N THR A 285 -76.31 -49.01 5.09
CA THR A 285 -75.07 -48.73 4.38
C THR A 285 -73.93 -48.43 5.36
N SER A 286 -73.02 -49.41 5.51
CA SER A 286 -71.78 -49.26 6.27
C SER A 286 -70.59 -48.83 5.39
N LYS A 287 -70.64 -49.09 4.08
CA LYS A 287 -69.60 -48.75 3.11
C LYS A 287 -70.10 -47.68 2.14
N VAL A 288 -69.54 -46.48 2.20
CA VAL A 288 -69.99 -45.36 1.34
C VAL A 288 -69.30 -45.37 -0.04
N ALA A 289 -68.18 -46.08 -0.20
CA ALA A 289 -67.35 -45.98 -1.39
C ALA A 289 -68.03 -46.48 -2.69
N ASP A 290 -68.88 -47.51 -2.60
CA ASP A 290 -69.46 -48.22 -3.76
C ASP A 290 -71.00 -48.19 -3.80
N VAL A 291 -71.64 -47.48 -2.87
CA VAL A 291 -73.11 -47.43 -2.84
C VAL A 291 -73.61 -46.30 -3.71
N GLU A 292 -74.43 -46.64 -4.70
CA GLU A 292 -75.16 -45.67 -5.49
C GLU A 292 -76.18 -44.93 -4.61
N PRO A 293 -76.11 -43.59 -4.52
CA PRO A 293 -76.98 -42.84 -3.62
C PRO A 293 -78.44 -42.86 -4.06
N LYS A 294 -79.36 -42.85 -3.09
CA LYS A 294 -80.82 -42.75 -3.33
C LYS A 294 -81.18 -41.39 -3.93
N ALA A 295 -80.60 -40.33 -3.38
CA ALA A 295 -80.85 -38.96 -3.80
C ALA A 295 -79.68 -38.06 -3.41
N ARG A 296 -79.67 -36.84 -3.95
CA ARG A 296 -78.80 -35.77 -3.49
C ARG A 296 -79.62 -34.68 -2.83
N ILE A 297 -79.07 -34.07 -1.79
CA ILE A 297 -79.73 -33.04 -1.00
C ILE A 297 -78.81 -31.84 -0.83
N GLU A 298 -79.38 -30.64 -0.80
CA GLU A 298 -78.66 -29.40 -0.54
C GLU A 298 -79.24 -28.72 0.71
N VAL A 299 -78.37 -28.39 1.67
CA VAL A 299 -78.78 -27.70 2.90
C VAL A 299 -79.23 -26.29 2.56
N VAL A 300 -80.52 -26.01 2.72
CA VAL A 300 -81.09 -24.68 2.44
C VAL A 300 -80.97 -23.80 3.68
N GLU A 301 -81.16 -24.38 4.86
CA GLU A 301 -81.20 -23.63 6.11
C GLU A 301 -80.63 -24.46 7.25
N VAL A 302 -79.75 -23.83 8.03
CA VAL A 302 -79.25 -24.38 9.29
C VAL A 302 -80.00 -23.68 10.41
N ASN A 303 -80.65 -24.46 11.27
CA ASN A 303 -81.46 -23.92 12.37
C ASN A 303 -80.55 -23.13 13.32
N GLN A 304 -80.96 -21.92 13.71
CA GLN A 304 -80.17 -21.06 14.60
C GLN A 304 -80.49 -21.28 16.07
N GLN A 305 -81.66 -21.87 16.36
CA GLN A 305 -82.21 -22.10 17.69
C GLN A 305 -81.83 -23.49 18.24
N THR A 306 -81.53 -24.47 17.39
CA THR A 306 -81.12 -25.83 17.79
C THR A 306 -79.75 -26.20 17.21
N ASP A 307 -78.95 -26.93 17.98
CA ASP A 307 -77.53 -27.12 17.67
C ASP A 307 -77.25 -28.12 16.54
N HIS A 308 -78.13 -29.12 16.35
CA HIS A 308 -77.94 -30.27 15.44
C HIS A 308 -79.13 -30.50 14.50
N LEU A 309 -79.75 -29.43 13.99
CA LEU A 309 -80.87 -29.54 13.05
C LEU A 309 -80.67 -28.61 11.85
N SER A 310 -80.91 -29.14 10.65
CA SER A 310 -80.94 -28.38 9.41
C SER A 310 -82.02 -28.90 8.47
N ARG A 311 -82.45 -28.02 7.57
CA ARG A 311 -83.41 -28.31 6.52
C ARG A 311 -82.68 -28.33 5.17
N ALA A 312 -82.86 -29.43 4.45
CA ALA A 312 -82.29 -29.63 3.13
C ALA A 312 -83.38 -29.88 2.10
N ARG A 313 -83.12 -29.46 0.86
CA ARG A 313 -83.97 -29.70 -0.31
C ARG A 313 -83.40 -30.87 -1.09
N VAL A 314 -84.27 -31.76 -1.54
CA VAL A 314 -83.92 -32.88 -2.40
C VAL A 314 -83.76 -32.38 -3.83
N LEU A 315 -82.64 -32.73 -4.46
CA LEU A 315 -82.37 -32.38 -5.85
C LEU A 315 -83.16 -33.29 -6.81
N PRO A 316 -83.56 -32.79 -8.00
CA PRO A 316 -84.34 -33.55 -8.98
C PRO A 316 -83.72 -34.87 -9.44
N ASP A 317 -82.38 -34.95 -9.44
CA ASP A 317 -81.65 -36.14 -9.81
C ASP A 317 -81.61 -37.13 -8.64
N ARG A 318 -82.64 -37.98 -8.59
CA ARG A 318 -82.84 -39.04 -7.59
C ARG A 318 -83.09 -40.39 -8.26
N ASN A 319 -82.56 -41.44 -7.64
CA ASN A 319 -82.89 -42.82 -7.97
C ASN A 319 -84.39 -43.05 -7.64
N PRO A 320 -85.10 -43.99 -8.32
CA PRO A 320 -86.49 -44.35 -7.97
C PRO A 320 -86.71 -44.80 -6.51
N ARG A 321 -85.64 -45.05 -5.75
CA ARG A 321 -85.72 -45.38 -4.32
C ARG A 321 -86.19 -44.20 -3.48
N THR A 322 -87.19 -44.44 -2.64
CA THR A 322 -87.75 -43.42 -1.72
C THR A 322 -86.78 -43.12 -0.57
N ILE A 323 -86.68 -41.84 -0.19
CA ILE A 323 -85.91 -41.40 0.98
C ILE A 323 -86.71 -41.68 2.24
N LEU A 324 -86.10 -42.36 3.21
CA LEU A 324 -86.72 -42.76 4.46
C LEU A 324 -86.07 -42.08 5.66
N ARG A 325 -86.84 -41.99 6.76
CA ARG A 325 -86.28 -41.60 8.05
C ARG A 325 -85.25 -42.63 8.49
N GLY A 326 -84.07 -42.17 8.88
CA GLY A 326 -82.94 -43.04 9.23
C GLY A 326 -81.92 -43.24 8.12
N ASP A 327 -82.26 -42.87 6.87
CA ASP A 327 -81.32 -42.86 5.76
C ASP A 327 -80.08 -42.04 6.11
N ARG A 328 -78.95 -42.53 5.63
CA ARG A 328 -77.61 -42.05 5.95
C ARG A 328 -77.20 -40.94 5.01
N ILE A 329 -76.39 -39.99 5.47
CA ILE A 329 -75.88 -38.90 4.60
C ILE A 329 -74.36 -38.79 4.61
N TYR A 330 -73.81 -38.45 3.45
CA TYR A 330 -72.38 -38.33 3.24
C TYR A 330 -72.02 -37.24 2.24
N SER A 331 -70.95 -36.50 2.52
CA SER A 331 -70.33 -35.54 1.61
C SER A 331 -68.80 -35.67 1.67
N PRO A 332 -68.09 -35.80 0.53
CA PRO A 332 -66.64 -35.84 0.54
C PRO A 332 -65.99 -34.50 0.92
N ALA A 333 -66.72 -33.38 0.79
CA ALA A 333 -66.20 -32.03 1.03
C ALA A 333 -66.51 -31.47 2.42
N TRP A 334 -67.29 -32.17 3.22
CA TRP A 334 -67.68 -31.71 4.55
C TRP A 334 -67.46 -32.80 5.60
N GLN A 335 -67.16 -32.41 6.83
CA GLN A 335 -67.10 -33.31 7.98
C GLN A 335 -67.43 -32.53 9.26
N PRO A 336 -68.09 -33.14 10.26
CA PRO A 336 -68.37 -32.46 11.52
C PRO A 336 -67.07 -31.97 12.20
N GLY A 337 -67.05 -30.70 12.60
CA GLY A 337 -65.98 -30.12 13.43
C GLY A 337 -64.64 -29.84 12.74
N ARG A 338 -64.47 -30.16 11.45
CA ARG A 338 -63.25 -29.80 10.70
C ARG A 338 -63.52 -29.50 9.23
N LYS A 339 -62.73 -28.60 8.65
CA LYS A 339 -62.72 -28.36 7.20
C LYS A 339 -61.95 -29.48 6.51
N VAL A 340 -62.51 -30.00 5.42
CA VAL A 340 -61.87 -31.03 4.60
C VAL A 340 -61.07 -30.33 3.50
N SER A 341 -59.77 -30.61 3.43
CA SER A 341 -58.91 -30.04 2.39
C SER A 341 -58.72 -31.03 1.23
N PHE A 342 -58.59 -30.50 0.02
CA PHE A 342 -58.36 -31.24 -1.22
C PHE A 342 -57.01 -30.86 -1.82
N GLY A 343 -56.33 -31.84 -2.40
CA GLY A 343 -55.21 -31.62 -3.30
C GLY A 343 -55.67 -31.78 -4.74
N LEU A 344 -55.39 -30.80 -5.60
CA LEU A 344 -55.74 -30.83 -7.02
C LEU A 344 -54.50 -31.16 -7.84
N VAL A 345 -54.61 -32.12 -8.77
CA VAL A 345 -53.47 -32.58 -9.57
C VAL A 345 -53.86 -32.73 -11.03
N GLY A 346 -53.06 -32.12 -11.92
CA GLY A 346 -53.23 -32.26 -13.37
C GLY A 346 -54.29 -31.31 -13.91
N LYS A 347 -54.80 -31.59 -15.11
CA LYS A 347 -55.82 -30.78 -15.77
C LYS A 347 -57.21 -31.19 -15.28
N LEU A 348 -57.99 -30.24 -14.82
CA LEU A 348 -59.34 -30.49 -14.34
C LEU A 348 -60.34 -30.03 -15.40
N ASP A 349 -60.78 -30.95 -16.25
CA ASP A 349 -61.76 -30.70 -17.30
C ASP A 349 -63.08 -31.31 -16.85
N ILE A 350 -64.08 -30.49 -16.53
CA ILE A 350 -65.34 -30.99 -15.93
C ILE A 350 -66.49 -31.01 -16.94
N ASP A 351 -66.43 -30.22 -18.01
CA ASP A 351 -67.45 -30.14 -19.05
C ASP A 351 -67.03 -30.84 -20.36
N GLY A 352 -65.79 -31.33 -20.42
CA GLY A 352 -65.24 -32.07 -21.55
C GLY A 352 -64.84 -31.18 -22.72
N ASP A 353 -64.71 -29.87 -22.52
CA ASP A 353 -64.39 -28.90 -23.57
C ASP A 353 -62.89 -28.81 -23.90
N GLY A 354 -62.05 -29.53 -23.15
CA GLY A 354 -60.61 -29.51 -23.34
C GLY A 354 -59.89 -28.34 -22.67
N LYS A 355 -60.54 -27.54 -21.82
CA LYS A 355 -59.93 -26.49 -21.01
C LYS A 355 -59.78 -26.92 -19.55
N ASP A 356 -59.07 -26.11 -18.76
CA ASP A 356 -58.86 -26.36 -17.31
C ASP A 356 -59.87 -25.52 -16.52
N ASP A 357 -60.89 -26.19 -15.96
CA ASP A 357 -61.99 -25.62 -15.16
C ASP A 357 -61.64 -25.53 -13.68
N ARG A 358 -60.35 -25.47 -13.35
CA ARG A 358 -59.82 -25.51 -11.98
C ARG A 358 -60.48 -24.52 -11.03
N GLU A 359 -60.72 -23.29 -11.47
CA GLU A 359 -61.34 -22.27 -10.62
C GLU A 359 -62.80 -22.59 -10.32
N THR A 360 -63.52 -23.19 -11.28
CA THR A 360 -64.87 -23.73 -11.08
C THR A 360 -64.86 -24.88 -10.08
N VAL A 361 -63.89 -25.80 -10.17
CA VAL A 361 -63.72 -26.90 -9.22
C VAL A 361 -63.41 -26.38 -7.81
N LYS A 362 -62.50 -25.41 -7.67
CA LYS A 362 -62.21 -24.74 -6.38
C LYS A 362 -63.44 -24.09 -5.80
N ALA A 363 -64.23 -23.38 -6.61
CA ALA A 363 -65.47 -22.74 -6.18
C ALA A 363 -66.50 -23.75 -5.69
N LEU A 364 -66.66 -24.88 -6.39
CA LEU A 364 -67.58 -25.96 -5.98
C LEU A 364 -67.13 -26.66 -4.68
N ILE A 365 -65.82 -26.88 -4.51
CA ILE A 365 -65.25 -27.41 -3.26
C ILE A 365 -65.55 -26.43 -2.11
N ALA A 366 -65.31 -25.14 -2.32
CA ALA A 366 -65.56 -24.11 -1.32
C ALA A 366 -67.05 -23.95 -0.97
N GLN A 367 -67.94 -24.03 -1.97
CA GLN A 367 -69.40 -24.00 -1.78
C GLN A 367 -69.88 -25.14 -0.88
N ASN A 368 -69.27 -26.33 -1.04
CA ASN A 368 -69.60 -27.52 -0.24
C ASN A 368 -68.84 -27.60 1.10
N GLY A 369 -68.15 -26.53 1.51
CA GLY A 369 -67.48 -26.44 2.81
C GLY A 369 -66.06 -27.02 2.86
N GLY A 370 -65.52 -27.44 1.72
CA GLY A 370 -64.13 -27.86 1.59
C GLY A 370 -63.17 -26.70 1.30
N GLU A 371 -61.88 -27.00 1.28
CA GLU A 371 -60.82 -26.06 0.88
C GLU A 371 -59.77 -26.77 0.03
N VAL A 372 -58.92 -26.01 -0.68
CA VAL A 372 -57.82 -26.57 -1.46
C VAL A 372 -56.50 -26.26 -0.77
N SER A 373 -55.77 -27.31 -0.36
CA SER A 373 -54.50 -27.19 0.37
C SER A 373 -53.28 -27.22 -0.55
N VAL A 374 -53.37 -27.98 -1.64
CA VAL A 374 -52.32 -28.08 -2.65
C VAL A 374 -52.94 -28.09 -4.04
N ASP A 375 -52.29 -27.42 -4.98
CA ASP A 375 -52.78 -27.26 -6.34
C ASP A 375 -51.60 -27.39 -7.32
N LEU A 376 -51.47 -28.58 -7.93
CA LEU A 376 -50.47 -28.87 -8.94
C LEU A 376 -51.09 -28.65 -10.33
N ARG A 377 -50.69 -27.55 -10.96
CA ARG A 377 -51.14 -27.13 -12.29
C ARG A 377 -50.49 -27.98 -13.38
N PRO A 378 -51.08 -28.04 -14.59
CA PRO A 378 -50.54 -28.85 -15.69
C PRO A 378 -49.21 -28.31 -16.23
N ASP A 379 -48.87 -27.06 -15.93
CA ASP A 379 -47.65 -26.36 -16.35
C ASP A 379 -46.43 -26.62 -15.43
N GLY A 380 -46.56 -27.45 -14.39
CA GLY A 380 -45.49 -27.68 -13.43
C GLY A 380 -45.59 -26.86 -12.15
N ARG A 381 -46.41 -25.81 -12.11
CA ARG A 381 -46.49 -24.93 -10.94
C ARG A 381 -47.30 -25.59 -9.82
N MET A 382 -46.74 -25.57 -8.61
CA MET A 382 -47.38 -26.06 -7.41
C MET A 382 -47.69 -24.86 -6.50
N GLU A 383 -48.95 -24.74 -6.10
CA GLU A 383 -49.40 -23.78 -5.10
C GLU A 383 -49.84 -24.52 -3.84
N GLY A 384 -49.42 -24.05 -2.67
CA GLY A 384 -49.73 -24.69 -1.40
C GLY A 384 -48.93 -25.97 -1.15
N ASN A 385 -49.26 -26.66 -0.05
CA ASN A 385 -48.60 -27.89 0.41
C ASN A 385 -49.65 -28.84 0.99
N LEU A 386 -49.41 -30.15 0.88
CA LEU A 386 -50.22 -31.15 1.58
C LEU A 386 -50.16 -30.89 3.09
N ASN A 387 -51.33 -30.94 3.73
CA ASN A 387 -51.46 -30.74 5.16
C ASN A 387 -52.22 -31.91 5.81
N VAL A 388 -52.28 -31.94 7.14
CA VAL A 388 -52.93 -33.04 7.90
C VAL A 388 -54.45 -33.09 7.65
N ASN A 389 -55.05 -32.00 7.16
CA ASN A 389 -56.47 -31.91 6.85
C ASN A 389 -56.78 -32.30 5.39
N THR A 390 -55.75 -32.50 4.55
CA THR A 390 -55.94 -32.98 3.18
C THR A 390 -56.46 -34.41 3.23
N ARG A 391 -57.71 -34.62 2.80
CA ARG A 391 -58.35 -35.93 2.81
C ARG A 391 -58.29 -36.61 1.45
N TRP A 392 -58.40 -35.81 0.39
CA TRP A 392 -58.58 -36.26 -0.97
C TRP A 392 -57.52 -35.66 -1.91
N LEU A 393 -56.93 -36.51 -2.74
CA LEU A 393 -56.15 -36.11 -3.90
C LEU A 393 -57.02 -36.31 -5.15
N VAL A 394 -57.43 -35.20 -5.76
CA VAL A 394 -58.25 -35.17 -6.98
C VAL A 394 -57.32 -35.25 -8.17
N ILE A 395 -57.42 -36.35 -8.91
CA ILE A 395 -56.59 -36.58 -10.09
C ILE A 395 -57.42 -36.28 -11.32
N GLY A 396 -57.01 -35.24 -12.03
CA GLY A 396 -57.53 -34.90 -13.35
C GLY A 396 -56.79 -35.60 -14.47
N ASP A 397 -57.10 -35.21 -15.70
CA ASP A 397 -56.52 -35.80 -16.89
C ASP A 397 -55.05 -35.39 -17.08
N GLU A 398 -54.28 -36.36 -17.58
CA GLU A 398 -52.95 -36.11 -18.10
C GLU A 398 -53.07 -35.43 -19.47
N PHE A 399 -52.45 -34.26 -19.65
CA PHE A 399 -52.32 -33.71 -20.99
C PHE A 399 -51.46 -34.66 -21.85
N LYS A 400 -52.09 -35.33 -22.81
CA LYS A 400 -51.39 -35.77 -24.03
C LYS A 400 -51.25 -34.55 -24.93
N ILE A 401 -50.01 -34.17 -25.20
CA ILE A 401 -49.71 -33.06 -26.11
C ILE A 401 -50.18 -33.47 -27.51
N LEU A 402 -51.22 -32.82 -28.05
CA LEU A 402 -51.46 -32.77 -29.49
C LEU A 402 -50.32 -31.92 -30.08
N GLY A 403 -49.33 -32.56 -30.71
CA GLY A 403 -48.25 -31.84 -31.39
C GLY A 403 -46.82 -32.32 -31.15
N GLY A 404 -46.60 -33.47 -30.51
CA GLY A 404 -45.36 -34.25 -30.70
C GLY A 404 -44.04 -33.63 -30.22
N THR A 405 -44.06 -32.58 -29.40
CA THR A 405 -42.87 -32.05 -28.73
C THR A 405 -42.96 -32.28 -27.23
N LEU A 406 -42.22 -33.28 -26.77
CA LEU A 406 -42.08 -33.66 -25.36
C LEU A 406 -41.07 -32.70 -24.70
N ASP A 407 -41.52 -31.51 -24.30
CA ASP A 407 -40.64 -30.54 -23.66
C ASP A 407 -40.54 -30.80 -22.14
N ALA A 408 -39.39 -30.51 -21.54
CA ALA A 408 -38.97 -30.88 -20.17
C ALA A 408 -39.99 -30.65 -19.03
N ALA A 409 -41.02 -29.84 -19.25
CA ALA A 409 -42.15 -29.64 -18.35
C ALA A 409 -42.91 -30.94 -18.02
N THR A 410 -43.06 -31.86 -18.97
CA THR A 410 -43.80 -33.12 -18.77
C THR A 410 -43.06 -34.08 -17.83
N GLU A 411 -41.73 -34.14 -17.90
CA GLU A 411 -40.92 -34.98 -17.02
C GLU A 411 -40.88 -34.41 -15.59
N VAL A 412 -40.74 -33.09 -15.45
CA VAL A 412 -40.79 -32.40 -14.15
C VAL A 412 -42.18 -32.56 -13.52
N MET A 413 -43.25 -32.47 -14.31
CA MET A 413 -44.62 -32.72 -13.86
C MET A 413 -44.82 -34.16 -13.40
N GLY A 414 -44.38 -35.14 -14.21
CA GLY A 414 -44.46 -36.56 -13.85
C GLY A 414 -43.76 -36.86 -12.52
N LYS A 415 -42.54 -36.32 -12.33
CA LYS A 415 -41.78 -36.46 -11.08
C LYS A 415 -42.50 -35.80 -9.90
N ARG A 416 -42.94 -34.55 -10.02
CA ARG A 416 -43.66 -33.83 -8.94
C ARG A 416 -44.97 -34.49 -8.59
N ARG A 417 -45.69 -35.03 -9.58
CA ARG A 417 -46.91 -35.79 -9.33
C ARG A 417 -46.62 -37.07 -8.54
N VAL A 418 -45.60 -37.83 -8.94
CA VAL A 418 -45.20 -39.06 -8.22
C VAL A 418 -44.77 -38.73 -6.78
N GLU A 419 -44.00 -37.66 -6.58
CA GLU A 419 -43.61 -37.18 -5.25
C GLU A 419 -44.84 -36.80 -4.40
N LEU A 420 -45.79 -36.06 -4.97
CA LEU A 420 -47.02 -35.65 -4.29
C LEU A 420 -47.91 -36.85 -3.98
N GLU A 421 -48.01 -37.83 -4.88
CA GLU A 421 -48.74 -39.09 -4.66
C GLU A 421 -48.08 -39.92 -3.54
N GLN A 422 -46.74 -40.01 -3.49
CA GLN A 422 -46.02 -40.69 -2.41
C GLN A 422 -46.20 -39.99 -1.06
N GLN A 423 -46.14 -38.65 -1.04
CA GLN A 423 -46.40 -37.86 0.15
C GLN A 423 -47.86 -38.03 0.61
N ALA A 424 -48.83 -37.99 -0.31
CA ALA A 424 -50.23 -38.24 -0.03
C ALA A 424 -50.45 -39.63 0.58
N LYS A 425 -49.80 -40.67 0.03
CA LYS A 425 -49.86 -42.03 0.58
C LYS A 425 -49.28 -42.12 2.00
N SER A 426 -48.11 -41.54 2.25
CA SER A 426 -47.51 -41.56 3.59
C SER A 426 -48.35 -40.80 4.64
N MET A 427 -49.13 -39.81 4.21
CA MET A 427 -50.07 -39.07 5.06
C MET A 427 -51.46 -39.71 5.15
N GLY A 428 -51.71 -40.81 4.42
CA GLY A 428 -53.00 -41.51 4.41
C GLY A 428 -54.14 -40.73 3.72
N VAL A 429 -53.79 -39.89 2.74
CA VAL A 429 -54.72 -39.17 1.86
C VAL A 429 -55.23 -40.13 0.79
N SER A 430 -56.54 -40.16 0.55
CA SER A 430 -57.15 -41.05 -0.44
C SER A 430 -57.26 -40.39 -1.81
N ARG A 431 -57.18 -41.17 -2.89
CA ARG A 431 -57.40 -40.69 -4.26
C ARG A 431 -58.90 -40.62 -4.57
N ILE A 432 -59.35 -39.58 -5.27
CA ILE A 432 -60.68 -39.50 -5.87
C ILE A 432 -60.57 -39.03 -7.32
N ASN A 433 -61.33 -39.66 -8.22
CA ASN A 433 -61.40 -39.21 -9.61
C ASN A 433 -62.26 -37.95 -9.72
N LEU A 434 -61.94 -37.07 -10.66
CA LEU A 434 -62.66 -35.81 -10.85
C LEU A 434 -64.16 -36.04 -11.06
N ASP A 435 -64.55 -36.95 -11.95
CA ASP A 435 -65.98 -37.26 -12.21
C ASP A 435 -66.72 -37.71 -10.96
N LYS A 436 -66.09 -38.57 -10.16
CA LYS A 436 -66.66 -39.07 -8.91
C LYS A 436 -66.85 -37.93 -7.93
N LEU A 437 -65.88 -37.04 -7.78
CA LEU A 437 -66.00 -35.84 -6.94
C LEU A 437 -67.11 -34.92 -7.45
N MET A 438 -67.15 -34.64 -8.76
CA MET A 438 -68.15 -33.76 -9.36
C MET A 438 -69.56 -34.33 -9.20
N GLY A 439 -69.73 -35.65 -9.20
CA GLY A 439 -70.99 -36.32 -8.87
C GLY A 439 -71.53 -35.97 -7.48
N TYR A 440 -70.65 -35.68 -6.50
CA TYR A 440 -71.04 -35.23 -5.16
C TYR A 440 -71.22 -33.71 -5.07
N LEU A 441 -70.40 -32.93 -5.78
CA LEU A 441 -70.36 -31.47 -5.60
C LEU A 441 -71.36 -30.70 -6.49
N ARG A 442 -71.68 -31.22 -7.68
CA ARG A 442 -72.57 -30.55 -8.64
C ARG A 442 -74.01 -30.59 -8.14
N GLY A 443 -74.67 -29.43 -8.15
CA GLY A 443 -76.13 -29.36 -8.19
C GLY A 443 -76.62 -29.73 -9.59
N SER A 444 -77.81 -30.29 -9.72
CA SER A 444 -78.47 -30.40 -11.03
C SER A 444 -78.55 -29.00 -11.65
N ASN A 445 -78.11 -28.84 -12.90
CA ASN A 445 -78.16 -27.59 -13.69
C ASN A 445 -79.59 -27.14 -14.05
N VAL A 446 -80.55 -27.36 -13.16
CA VAL A 446 -81.86 -26.76 -13.21
C VAL A 446 -81.86 -25.68 -12.13
N GLU A 447 -81.10 -24.61 -12.38
CA GLU A 447 -81.61 -23.33 -11.91
C GLU A 447 -82.98 -23.19 -12.57
N ASP A 448 -84.02 -22.95 -11.77
CA ASP A 448 -85.31 -22.49 -12.25
C ASP A 448 -85.10 -21.14 -12.94
N VAL A 449 -84.55 -21.15 -14.16
CA VAL A 449 -84.75 -20.08 -15.11
C VAL A 449 -86.23 -20.14 -15.43
N VAL A 450 -87.02 -19.35 -14.70
CA VAL A 450 -88.36 -18.99 -15.11
C VAL A 450 -88.19 -18.44 -16.53
N PRO A 451 -88.66 -19.15 -17.58
CA PRO A 451 -88.53 -18.62 -18.92
C PRO A 451 -89.31 -17.32 -18.92
N LEU A 452 -88.61 -16.21 -19.15
CA LEU A 452 -89.25 -14.94 -19.44
C LEU A 452 -90.07 -15.21 -20.70
N GLY A 453 -91.38 -15.37 -20.55
CA GLY A 453 -92.27 -15.79 -21.63
C GLY A 453 -92.08 -14.91 -22.86
N ASN A 454 -92.41 -15.45 -24.04
CA ASN A 454 -92.18 -14.84 -25.37
C ASN A 454 -92.74 -13.41 -25.57
N ALA A 455 -93.45 -12.85 -24.58
CA ALA A 455 -93.96 -11.48 -24.57
C ALA A 455 -93.03 -10.47 -23.87
N THR A 456 -91.93 -10.90 -23.25
CA THR A 456 -91.00 -9.98 -22.57
C THR A 456 -90.19 -9.17 -23.59
N ARG A 457 -90.21 -7.84 -23.43
CA ARG A 457 -89.49 -6.88 -24.30
C ARG A 457 -88.41 -6.19 -23.50
N ALA A 458 -87.34 -5.74 -24.16
CA ALA A 458 -86.27 -4.97 -23.53
C ALA A 458 -86.78 -3.71 -22.79
N SER A 459 -87.95 -3.18 -23.18
CA SER A 459 -88.64 -2.06 -22.52
C SER A 459 -89.23 -2.37 -21.15
N ASP A 460 -89.42 -3.65 -20.79
CA ASP A 460 -89.97 -4.05 -19.50
C ASP A 460 -88.93 -3.91 -18.36
N PHE A 461 -87.66 -3.72 -18.73
CA PHE A 461 -86.54 -3.50 -17.82
C PHE A 461 -86.13 -2.02 -17.81
N ILE A 462 -87.03 -1.15 -17.32
CA ILE A 462 -86.67 0.26 -17.12
C ILE A 462 -85.71 0.34 -15.93
N ARG A 463 -84.50 0.88 -16.16
CA ARG A 463 -83.59 1.28 -15.08
C ARG A 463 -84.35 2.25 -14.18
N ARG A 464 -84.60 1.88 -12.93
CA ARG A 464 -85.06 2.84 -11.91
C ARG A 464 -84.03 3.96 -11.84
N GLU A 465 -84.39 5.15 -12.31
CA GLU A 465 -83.57 6.35 -12.09
C GLU A 465 -83.39 6.53 -10.59
N ALA A 466 -82.16 6.81 -10.17
CA ALA A 466 -81.85 7.07 -8.79
C ALA A 466 -82.70 8.26 -8.29
N PRO A 467 -83.30 8.19 -7.09
CA PRO A 467 -84.09 9.30 -6.58
C PRO A 467 -83.23 10.57 -6.47
N PRO A 468 -83.77 11.76 -6.80
CA PRO A 468 -83.02 13.01 -6.72
C PRO A 468 -82.59 13.29 -5.28
N ALA A 469 -81.37 13.81 -5.11
CA ALA A 469 -80.80 14.15 -3.82
C ALA A 469 -81.69 15.16 -3.06
N PRO A 470 -81.86 15.02 -1.73
CA PRO A 470 -82.70 15.93 -0.95
C PRO A 470 -82.14 17.37 -0.99
N GLY A 471 -82.97 18.29 -1.46
CA GLY A 471 -82.66 19.71 -1.55
C GLY A 471 -82.50 20.36 -0.17
N LYS A 472 -81.46 21.17 0.01
CA LYS A 472 -81.22 21.99 1.21
C LYS A 472 -82.14 23.21 1.23
N GLY A 473 -83.42 23.02 1.54
CA GLY A 473 -84.38 24.10 1.80
C GLY A 473 -84.41 24.47 3.28
N ARG A 474 -84.16 25.74 3.61
CA ARG A 474 -84.41 26.30 4.96
C ARG A 474 -85.91 26.25 5.24
N VAL A 475 -86.31 25.52 6.28
CA VAL A 475 -87.69 25.50 6.79
C VAL A 475 -87.97 26.81 7.55
N SER A 476 -89.16 27.39 7.35
CA SER A 476 -89.57 28.64 8.02
C SER A 476 -89.69 28.46 9.54
N GLY A 477 -89.40 29.52 10.31
CA GLY A 477 -89.31 29.52 11.78
C GLY A 477 -90.59 29.19 12.57
N LEU A 478 -91.66 28.79 11.89
CA LEU A 478 -92.92 28.37 12.53
C LEU A 478 -92.92 26.88 12.95
N PHE A 479 -91.94 26.09 12.52
CA PHE A 479 -91.85 24.64 12.79
C PHE A 479 -90.51 24.20 13.42
N GLN A 480 -89.78 25.11 14.05
CA GLN A 480 -88.60 24.77 14.84
C GLN A 480 -89.01 24.48 16.28
N THR A 481 -88.70 23.29 16.77
CA THR A 481 -88.56 23.04 18.21
C THR A 481 -87.38 23.89 18.73
N PRO A 482 -87.31 24.23 20.03
CA PRO A 482 -86.22 25.06 20.58
C PRO A 482 -84.82 24.54 20.27
N ASP A 483 -84.70 23.24 19.96
CA ASP A 483 -83.44 22.55 19.67
C ASP A 483 -83.20 22.27 18.17
N GLY A 484 -83.98 22.90 17.27
CA GLY A 484 -83.67 22.93 15.84
C GLY A 484 -83.77 21.60 15.08
N GLN A 485 -84.43 20.59 15.64
CA GLN A 485 -84.63 19.29 14.98
C GLN A 485 -86.07 19.12 14.50
N ALA A 486 -86.21 18.66 13.24
CA ALA A 486 -87.50 18.40 12.60
C ALA A 486 -88.21 17.24 13.30
N ALA A 487 -89.51 17.41 13.59
CA ALA A 487 -90.33 16.40 14.23
C ALA A 487 -90.44 15.14 13.35
N PRO A 488 -90.28 13.93 13.91
CA PRO A 488 -90.46 12.69 13.17
C PRO A 488 -91.95 12.48 12.84
N LYS A 489 -92.24 11.99 11.64
CA LYS A 489 -93.58 11.56 11.21
C LYS A 489 -93.95 10.21 11.81
#